data_AF-A0A7S1S647-F1
#
_entry.id   AF-A0A7S1S647-F1
#
_cell.length_a   1.000
_cell.length_b   1.000
_cell.length_c   1.000
_cell.angle_alpha   90.00
_cell.angle_beta   90.00
_cell.angle_gamma   90.00
#
_symmetry.space_group_name_H-M   'P 1'
#
loop_
_entity.id
_entity.type
_entity.pdbx_description
1 polymer ?
#
loop_
_entity_poly.entity_id
_entity_poly.type
_entity_poly.pdbx_seq_one_letter_code
_entity_poly.pdbx_strand_id
1 'polypeptide(L)'
;SAVVAAAGLVPLVALPEASVAQGWEQFVVTPLGFVNTGLGLYKTALGIYAIMSWLFAFGIIDYGNEFVQRIQGFLSSIIDPVIAPLRSVIPSIAGFDISFMVLWFVIEQAQGAAVAIMVGALTYDAYNTYY
;
A
#
# COMPACT_ATOMS: atom_id res chain seq x y z
N SER A 1 -55.38 -24.90 7.42
CA SER A 1 -54.69 -23.94 6.54
C SER A 1 -53.63 -23.07 7.26
N ALA A 2 -53.02 -23.53 8.35
CA ALA A 2 -51.84 -22.89 8.97
C ALA A 2 -50.52 -23.64 8.70
N VAL A 3 -50.59 -24.81 8.06
CA VAL A 3 -49.41 -25.67 7.79
C VAL A 3 -48.56 -25.17 6.62
N VAL A 4 -49.08 -24.26 5.77
CA VAL A 4 -48.32 -23.65 4.67
C VAL A 4 -47.48 -22.44 5.13
N ALA A 5 -47.77 -21.85 6.30
CA ALA A 5 -46.98 -20.75 6.85
C ALA A 5 -45.65 -21.21 7.49
N ALA A 6 -45.53 -22.49 7.85
CA ALA A 6 -44.33 -23.07 8.44
C ALA A 6 -43.27 -23.52 7.41
N ALA A 7 -43.55 -23.41 6.11
CA ALA A 7 -42.57 -23.64 5.05
C ALA A 7 -41.55 -22.48 4.92
N GLY A 8 -41.76 -21.37 5.65
CA GLY A 8 -40.88 -20.21 5.68
C GLY A 8 -39.80 -20.22 6.77
N LEU A 9 -39.62 -21.35 7.48
CA LEU A 9 -38.68 -21.45 8.60
C LEU A 9 -37.81 -22.71 8.52
N VAL A 10 -37.28 -23.04 7.34
CA VAL A 10 -35.99 -23.71 7.33
C VAL A 10 -35.00 -22.60 7.69
N PRO A 11 -34.35 -22.61 8.87
CA PRO A 11 -33.17 -21.79 8.98
C PRO A 11 -32.28 -22.29 7.86
N LEU A 12 -31.91 -21.40 6.95
CA LEU A 12 -30.78 -21.58 6.05
C LEU A 12 -29.55 -21.65 6.97
N VAL A 13 -29.46 -22.75 7.73
CA VAL A 13 -28.38 -23.13 8.61
C VAL A 13 -27.20 -23.18 7.68
N ALA A 14 -26.34 -22.18 7.84
CA ALA A 14 -24.99 -22.08 7.32
C ALA A 14 -24.60 -23.32 6.51
N LEU A 15 -24.74 -23.22 5.18
CA LEU A 15 -24.15 -24.21 4.30
C LEU A 15 -22.65 -24.30 4.70
N PRO A 16 -22.13 -25.48 5.08
CA PRO A 16 -20.72 -25.62 5.49
C PRO A 16 -19.74 -25.18 4.40
N GLU A 17 -20.23 -25.05 3.17
CA GLU A 17 -19.58 -24.43 2.00
C GLU A 17 -19.18 -22.96 2.26
N ALA A 18 -20.03 -22.17 2.93
CA ALA A 18 -19.84 -20.72 3.08
C ALA A 18 -18.70 -20.36 4.06
N SER A 19 -18.39 -21.24 5.03
CA SER A 19 -17.26 -21.05 5.94
C SER A 19 -15.93 -21.48 5.32
N VAL A 20 -15.94 -22.42 4.36
CA VAL A 20 -14.74 -22.87 3.63
C VAL A 20 -14.37 -21.89 2.52
N ALA A 21 -15.37 -21.26 1.86
CA ALA A 21 -15.16 -20.21 0.87
C ALA A 21 -14.52 -18.93 1.47
N GLN A 22 -14.91 -18.51 2.68
CA GLN A 22 -14.35 -17.28 3.30
C GLN A 22 -12.94 -17.43 3.91
N GLY A 23 -12.38 -18.64 3.96
CA GLY A 23 -11.11 -18.89 4.65
C GLY A 23 -9.86 -18.46 3.88
N TRP A 24 -9.83 -18.72 2.57
CA TRP A 24 -8.63 -18.52 1.74
C TRP A 24 -8.32 -17.05 1.47
N GLU A 25 -9.36 -16.20 1.40
CA GLU A 25 -9.24 -14.76 1.19
C GLU A 25 -8.42 -14.10 2.29
N GLN A 26 -8.63 -14.50 3.56
CA GLN A 26 -7.92 -13.94 4.70
C GLN A 26 -6.41 -14.23 4.64
N PHE A 27 -6.01 -15.38 4.08
CA PHE A 27 -4.60 -15.72 3.91
C PHE A 27 -3.92 -14.93 2.78
N VAL A 28 -4.68 -14.28 1.91
CA VAL A 28 -4.17 -13.48 0.78
C VAL A 28 -4.33 -11.99 1.05
N VAL A 29 -5.54 -11.54 1.35
CA VAL A 29 -5.91 -10.14 1.54
C VAL A 29 -5.23 -9.53 2.76
N THR A 30 -5.17 -10.25 3.88
CA THR A 30 -4.61 -9.69 5.12
C THR A 30 -3.11 -9.39 5.00
N PRO A 31 -2.24 -10.32 4.54
CA PRO A 31 -0.83 -10.02 4.26
C PRO A 31 -0.64 -8.90 3.23
N LEU A 32 -1.43 -8.90 2.14
CA LEU A 32 -1.39 -7.83 1.13
C LEU A 32 -1.75 -6.47 1.74
N GLY A 33 -2.72 -6.42 2.65
CA GLY A 33 -3.10 -5.22 3.38
C GLY A 33 -1.97 -4.67 4.26
N PHE A 34 -1.22 -5.54 4.95
CA PHE A 34 -0.02 -5.14 5.69
C PHE A 34 1.06 -4.57 4.78
N VAL A 35 1.33 -5.21 3.64
CA VAL A 35 2.29 -4.71 2.64
C VAL A 35 1.85 -3.36 2.10
N ASN A 36 0.58 -3.21 1.72
CA ASN A 36 0.04 -1.96 1.21
C ASN A 36 0.16 -0.83 2.24
N THR A 37 -0.10 -1.12 3.51
CA THR A 37 0.05 -0.18 4.63
C THR A 37 1.52 0.23 4.82
N GLY A 38 2.44 -0.74 4.81
CA GLY A 38 3.87 -0.49 4.91
C GLY A 38 4.41 0.35 3.75
N LEU A 39 3.98 0.06 2.51
CA LEU A 39 4.32 0.86 1.33
C LEU A 39 3.73 2.28 1.42
N GLY A 40 2.56 2.45 2.02
CA GLY A 40 1.99 3.77 2.31
C GLY A 40 2.86 4.58 3.25
N LEU A 41 3.30 4.00 4.37
CA LEU A 41 4.21 4.64 5.32
C LEU A 41 5.57 4.97 4.67
N TYR A 42 6.10 4.05 3.87
CA TYR A 42 7.33 4.26 3.11
C TYR A 42 7.18 5.44 2.13
N LYS A 43 6.07 5.52 1.38
CA LYS A 43 5.77 6.66 0.49
C LYS A 43 5.71 7.97 1.26
N THR A 44 5.06 8.00 2.43
CA THR A 44 5.03 9.20 3.27
C THR A 44 6.45 9.62 3.66
N ALA A 45 7.29 8.68 4.10
CA ALA A 45 8.69 8.96 4.43
C ALA A 45 9.49 9.45 3.20
N LEU A 46 9.30 8.82 2.03
CA LEU A 46 9.90 9.23 0.76
C LEU A 46 9.52 10.66 0.39
N GLY A 47 8.25 11.04 0.59
CA GLY A 47 7.77 12.40 0.36
C GLY A 47 8.41 13.42 1.29
N ILE A 48 8.50 13.11 2.59
CA ILE A 48 9.19 13.96 3.57
C ILE A 48 10.66 14.12 3.19
N TYR A 49 11.33 13.03 2.81
CA TYR A 49 12.72 13.05 2.38
C TYR A 49 12.94 13.90 1.12
N ALA A 50 12.05 13.80 0.14
CA ALA A 50 12.08 14.64 -1.06
C ALA A 50 11.86 16.12 -0.72
N ILE A 51 10.88 16.43 0.13
CA ILE A 51 10.65 17.81 0.61
C ILE A 51 11.89 18.35 1.32
N MET A 52 12.50 17.58 2.24
CA MET A 52 13.74 17.99 2.90
C MET A 52 14.85 18.30 1.89
N SER A 53 15.01 17.47 0.86
CA SER A 53 16.00 17.72 -0.21
C SER A 53 15.78 19.08 -0.90
N TRP A 54 14.52 19.47 -1.14
CA TRP A 54 14.19 20.77 -1.72
C TRP A 54 14.40 21.92 -0.74
N LEU A 55 14.02 21.72 0.52
CA LEU A 55 14.23 22.72 1.56
C LEU A 55 15.72 23.04 1.73
N PHE A 56 16.60 22.04 1.64
CA PHE A 56 18.05 22.27 1.62
C PHE A 56 18.51 22.95 0.33
N ALA A 57 18.04 22.49 -0.84
CA ALA A 57 18.44 23.03 -2.14
C ALA A 57 18.06 24.51 -2.30
N PHE A 58 16.94 24.94 -1.73
CA PHE A 58 16.49 26.33 -1.73
C PHE A 58 16.96 27.15 -0.51
N GLY A 59 17.80 26.57 0.36
CA GLY A 59 18.33 27.26 1.54
C GLY A 59 17.27 27.64 2.58
N ILE A 60 16.13 26.94 2.59
CA ILE A 60 15.04 27.17 3.55
C ILE A 60 15.39 26.58 4.93
N ILE A 61 16.10 25.45 4.94
CA ILE A 61 16.60 24.82 6.17
C ILE A 61 18.11 24.67 6.12
N ASP A 62 18.75 24.79 7.28
CA ASP A 62 20.20 24.68 7.42
C ASP A 62 20.60 23.28 7.93
N TYR A 63 21.70 22.76 7.39
CA TYR A 63 22.37 21.57 7.90
C TYR A 63 22.89 21.75 9.32
N GLY A 64 23.11 22.95 9.81
CA GLY A 64 23.60 23.20 11.18
C GLY A 64 22.65 22.78 12.30
N ASN A 65 21.37 22.49 12.00
CA ASN A 65 20.39 22.10 13.01
C ASN A 65 20.46 20.59 13.29
N GLU A 66 20.86 20.22 14.52
CA GLU A 66 21.01 18.82 14.94
C GLU A 66 19.71 18.00 14.79
N PHE A 67 18.56 18.61 15.06
CA PHE A 67 17.26 17.94 14.90
C PHE A 67 16.98 17.61 13.43
N VAL A 68 17.25 18.55 12.53
CA VAL A 68 17.11 18.36 11.08
C VAL A 68 18.05 17.26 10.58
N GLN A 69 19.32 17.27 11.03
CA GLN A 69 20.27 16.21 10.67
C GLN A 69 19.82 14.82 11.12
N ARG A 70 19.27 14.70 12.33
CA ARG A 70 18.76 13.42 12.86
C ARG A 70 17.60 12.89 12.02
N ILE A 71 16.66 13.75 11.65
CA ILE A 71 15.54 13.36 10.77
C ILE A 71 16.07 12.96 9.40
N GLN A 72 16.93 13.78 8.79
CA GLN A 72 17.50 13.51 7.48
C GLN A 72 18.27 12.17 7.46
N GLY A 73 19.08 11.90 8.49
CA GLY A 73 19.83 10.67 8.62
C GLY A 73 18.95 9.43 8.83
N PHE A 74 17.86 9.56 9.60
CA PHE A 74 16.88 8.49 9.73
C PHE A 74 16.19 8.21 8.40
N LEU A 75 15.70 9.24 7.71
CA LEU A 75 15.03 9.08 6.42
C LEU A 75 15.98 8.51 5.37
N SER A 76 17.20 9.03 5.27
CA SER A 76 18.19 8.53 4.31
C SER A 76 18.52 7.06 4.53
N SER A 77 18.61 6.61 5.79
CA SER A 77 18.86 5.20 6.10
C SER A 77 17.79 4.23 5.55
N ILE A 78 16.56 4.70 5.40
CA ILE A 78 15.42 3.91 4.89
C ILE A 78 15.29 4.09 3.37
N ILE A 79 15.45 5.33 2.89
CA ILE A 79 15.12 5.71 1.51
C ILE A 79 16.30 5.48 0.55
N ASP A 80 17.53 5.78 0.96
CA ASP A 80 18.71 5.70 0.08
C ASP A 80 18.95 4.31 -0.53
N PRO A 81 18.80 3.18 0.21
CA PRO A 81 18.99 1.85 -0.36
C PRO A 81 18.12 1.56 -1.60
N VAL A 82 16.93 2.18 -1.68
CA VAL A 82 15.97 1.95 -2.75
C VAL A 82 16.09 3.00 -3.86
N ILE A 83 16.34 4.26 -3.51
CA ILE A 83 16.41 5.36 -4.48
C ILE A 83 17.79 5.51 -5.14
N ALA A 84 18.89 5.10 -4.47
CA ALA A 84 20.24 5.25 -5.01
C ALA A 84 20.47 4.55 -6.36
N PRO A 85 19.95 3.32 -6.59
CA PRO A 85 19.98 2.71 -7.92
C PRO A 85 19.24 3.55 -8.98
N LEU A 86 18.10 4.15 -8.62
CA LEU A 86 17.34 5.01 -9.54
C LEU A 86 18.10 6.30 -9.86
N ARG A 87 18.77 6.90 -8.87
CA ARG A 87 19.64 8.09 -9.06
C ARG A 87 20.84 7.82 -9.97
N SER A 88 21.30 6.57 -10.06
CA SER A 88 22.38 6.21 -10.98
C SER A 88 21.95 6.26 -12.46
N VAL A 89 20.65 6.10 -12.72
CA VAL A 89 20.06 6.09 -14.07
C VAL A 89 19.44 7.45 -14.41
N ILE A 90 18.83 8.10 -13.41
CA ILE A 90 18.10 9.36 -13.56
C ILE A 90 18.95 10.50 -12.99
N PRO A 91 19.55 11.35 -13.84
CA PRO A 91 20.31 12.49 -13.36
C PRO A 91 19.41 13.51 -12.65
N SER A 92 19.90 14.07 -11.55
CA SER A 92 19.27 15.21 -10.88
C SER A 92 19.33 16.46 -11.76
N ILE A 93 18.20 17.18 -11.88
CA ILE A 93 18.09 18.38 -12.72
C ILE A 93 18.12 19.61 -11.82
N ALA A 94 19.12 20.49 -11.97
CA ALA A 94 19.25 21.73 -11.18
C ALA A 94 19.23 21.51 -9.65
N GLY A 95 19.80 20.41 -9.16
CA GLY A 95 19.77 20.04 -7.74
C GLY A 95 18.42 19.47 -7.25
N PHE A 96 17.43 19.39 -8.14
CA PHE A 96 16.15 18.75 -7.88
C PHE A 96 16.25 17.23 -8.13
N ASP A 97 15.93 16.46 -7.10
CA ASP A 97 15.83 15.01 -7.22
C ASP A 97 14.54 14.66 -7.98
N ILE A 98 14.65 14.11 -9.19
CA ILE A 98 13.51 13.60 -9.97
C ILE A 98 13.26 12.12 -9.67
N SER A 99 14.26 11.41 -9.15
CA SER A 99 14.21 9.95 -8.96
C SER A 99 13.15 9.52 -7.95
N PHE A 100 12.85 10.37 -6.95
CA PHE A 100 11.78 10.07 -5.98
C PHE A 100 10.41 10.03 -6.66
N MET A 101 10.15 10.84 -7.70
CA MET A 101 8.88 10.83 -8.43
C MET A 101 8.67 9.51 -9.16
N VAL A 102 9.74 8.99 -9.77
CA VAL A 102 9.72 7.69 -10.43
C VAL A 102 9.49 6.58 -9.41
N LEU A 103 10.20 6.60 -8.28
CA LEU A 103 9.97 5.63 -7.21
C LEU A 103 8.55 5.70 -6.66
N TRP A 104 8.03 6.91 -6.44
CA TRP A 104 6.65 7.13 -5.99
C TRP A 104 5.65 6.52 -6.97
N PHE A 105 5.82 6.79 -8.26
CA PHE A 105 4.97 6.23 -9.31
C PHE A 105 5.02 4.71 -9.33
N VAL A 106 6.20 4.10 -9.25
CA VAL A 106 6.35 2.64 -9.20
C VAL A 106 5.60 2.04 -8.01
N ILE A 107 5.69 2.67 -6.83
CA ILE A 107 4.95 2.21 -5.65
C ILE A 107 3.44 2.36 -5.86
N GLU A 108 2.98 3.46 -6.46
CA GLU A 108 1.56 3.65 -6.78
C GLU A 108 1.02 2.55 -7.70
N GLN A 109 1.76 2.21 -8.75
CA GLN A 109 1.39 1.13 -9.66
C GLN A 109 1.36 -0.23 -8.94
N ALA A 110 2.31 -0.48 -8.03
CA ALA A 110 2.34 -1.71 -7.23
C ALA A 110 1.15 -1.80 -6.27
N GLN A 111 0.80 -0.71 -5.58
CA GLN A 111 -0.35 -0.64 -4.69
C GLN A 111 -1.67 -0.80 -5.46
N GLY A 112 -1.81 -0.14 -6.62
CA GLY A 112 -2.98 -0.28 -7.48
C GLY A 112 -3.17 -1.71 -7.98
N ALA A 113 -2.10 -2.39 -8.37
CA ALA A 113 -2.14 -3.80 -8.74
C ALA A 113 -2.56 -4.70 -7.55
N ALA A 114 -2.02 -4.45 -6.35
CA ALA A 114 -2.41 -5.18 -5.14
C ALA A 114 -3.91 -5.01 -4.84
N VAL A 115 -4.45 -3.79 -4.96
CA VAL A 115 -5.88 -3.53 -4.78
C VAL A 115 -6.72 -4.24 -5.84
N ALA A 116 -6.30 -4.24 -7.11
CA ALA A 116 -7.01 -4.95 -8.17
C ALA A 116 -7.08 -6.47 -7.90
N ILE A 117 -5.99 -7.06 -7.38
CA ILE A 117 -5.95 -8.47 -6.97
C ILE A 117 -6.93 -8.73 -5.82
N MET A 118 -6.94 -7.86 -4.80
CA MET A 118 -7.87 -7.99 -3.66
C MET A 118 -9.32 -7.91 -4.11
N VAL A 119 -9.68 -6.92 -4.95
CA VAL A 119 -11.04 -6.79 -5.48
C VAL A 119 -11.41 -7.99 -6.35
N GLY A 120 -10.49 -8.45 -7.21
CA GLY A 120 -10.70 -9.65 -8.03
C GLY A 120 -11.03 -10.89 -7.20
N ALA A 121 -10.27 -11.14 -6.14
CA ALA A 121 -10.50 -12.25 -5.21
C ALA A 121 -11.91 -12.19 -4.58
N LEU A 122 -12.28 -11.03 -4.03
CA LEU A 122 -13.59 -10.82 -3.40
C LEU A 122 -14.74 -10.99 -4.39
N THR A 123 -14.56 -10.56 -5.65
CA THR A 123 -15.59 -10.71 -6.69
C THR A 123 -15.73 -12.14 -7.19
N TYR A 124 -14.66 -12.92 -7.21
CA TYR A 124 -14.67 -14.33 -7.61
C TYR A 124 -15.48 -15.18 -6.61
N ASP A 125 -15.26 -14.97 -5.32
CA ASP A 125 -15.95 -15.72 -4.26
C ASP A 125 -17.45 -15.41 -4.25
N ALA A 126 -17.82 -14.14 -4.47
CA ALA A 126 -19.22 -13.74 -4.63
C ALA A 126 -19.87 -14.45 -5.82
N TYR A 127 -19.23 -14.46 -7.00
CA TYR A 127 -19.79 -15.13 -8.18
C TYR A 127 -20.03 -16.63 -7.95
N ASN A 128 -19.03 -17.33 -7.40
CA ASN A 128 -19.09 -18.78 -7.18
C ASN A 128 -20.05 -19.19 -6.05
N THR A 129 -20.42 -18.25 -5.17
CA THR A 129 -21.39 -18.48 -4.09
C THR A 129 -22.85 -18.34 -4.57
N TYR A 130 -23.10 -17.52 -5.60
CA TYR A 130 -24.45 -17.23 -6.09
C TYR A 130 -24.87 -18.01 -7.35
N TYR A 131 -23.94 -18.66 -8.05
CA TYR A 131 -24.18 -19.41 -9.29
C TYR A 131 -23.57 -20.82 -9.24
#